data_AF-A0A975NZS1-F1
#
_entry.id   AF-A0A975NZS1-F1
#
_cell.length_a   1.000
_cell.length_b   1.000
_cell.length_c   1.000
_cell.angle_alpha   90.00
_cell.angle_beta   90.00
_cell.angle_gamma   90.00
#
_symmetry.space_group_name_H-M   'P 1'
#
loop_
_entity.id
_entity.type
_entity.pdbx_description
1 polymer ?
#
loop_
_entity_poly.entity_id
_entity_poly.type
_entity_poly.pdbx_seq_one_letter_code
_entity_poly.pdbx_strand_id
1 'polypeptide(L)'
;MSKLPKRNDIATALPIDITIDVPKIVSEKKAKLEAAIARGDLGFIVARYPVRESPALGLTAETLGFQGRTQYESAVRQLPIDSADALSFIRRLFGTLSDDIAAI
;
A
#
# COMPACT_ATOMS: atom_id res chain seq x y z
N MET A 1 -5.28 22.35 -4.17
CA MET A 1 -3.86 22.60 -4.46
C MET A 1 -3.76 23.48 -5.70
N SER A 2 -3.49 24.77 -5.55
CA SER A 2 -2.80 25.61 -6.55
C SER A 2 -2.61 27.00 -5.93
N LYS A 3 -1.56 27.12 -5.10
CA LYS A 3 -0.89 28.40 -4.85
C LYS A 3 0.50 28.29 -5.47
N LEU A 4 0.55 27.95 -6.76
CA LEU A 4 1.81 27.99 -7.49
C LEU A 4 2.12 29.47 -7.77
N PRO A 5 3.32 29.96 -7.42
CA PRO A 5 3.69 31.33 -7.69
C PRO A 5 3.68 31.61 -9.19
N LYS A 6 3.17 32.78 -9.58
CA LYS A 6 3.18 33.23 -10.98
C LYS A 6 4.57 33.77 -11.32
N ARG A 7 4.90 33.85 -12.61
CA ARG A 7 6.21 34.35 -13.09
C ARG A 7 6.62 35.70 -12.49
N ASN A 8 5.67 36.62 -12.31
CA ASN A 8 5.95 37.91 -11.68
C ASN A 8 6.31 37.79 -10.19
N ASP A 9 5.63 36.90 -9.45
CA ASP A 9 5.88 36.69 -8.02
C ASP A 9 7.31 36.17 -7.78
N ILE A 10 7.79 35.29 -8.69
CA ILE A 10 9.16 34.77 -8.71
C ILE A 10 10.16 35.88 -9.04
N ALA A 11 9.87 36.70 -10.06
CA ALA A 11 10.75 37.80 -10.47
C ALA A 11 10.95 38.86 -9.38
N THR A 12 9.95 39.03 -8.50
CA THR A 12 10.00 39.96 -7.36
C THR A 12 10.56 39.36 -6.07
N ALA A 13 10.93 38.07 -6.06
CA ALA A 13 11.43 37.35 -4.89
C ALA A 13 10.56 37.52 -3.63
N LEU A 14 9.24 37.59 -3.80
CA LEU A 14 8.30 37.79 -2.70
C LEU A 14 8.33 36.57 -1.77
N PRO A 15 8.51 36.76 -0.45
CA PRO A 15 8.39 35.67 0.53
C PRO A 15 6.98 35.06 0.47
N ILE A 16 6.92 33.73 0.45
CA ILE A 16 5.65 32.99 0.48
C ILE A 16 5.54 32.28 1.82
N ASP A 17 4.65 32.77 2.66
CA ASP A 17 4.32 32.10 3.91
C ASP A 17 3.31 30.97 3.67
N ILE A 18 3.72 29.74 4.02
CA ILE A 18 2.89 28.54 3.91
C ILE A 18 2.51 28.11 5.33
N THR A 19 1.24 28.28 5.69
CA THR A 19 0.68 27.74 6.93
C THR A 19 0.01 26.40 6.64
N ILE A 20 0.44 25.35 7.34
CA ILE A 20 -0.13 24.01 7.24
C ILE A 20 -0.76 23.64 8.59
N ASP A 21 -2.08 23.43 8.59
CA ASP A 21 -2.79 22.89 9.74
C ASP A 21 -2.63 21.36 9.78
N VAL A 22 -1.52 20.91 10.37
CA VAL A 22 -1.20 19.49 10.52
C VAL A 22 -2.28 18.74 11.33
N PRO A 23 -2.75 19.25 12.49
CA PRO A 23 -3.79 18.58 13.27
C PRO A 23 -5.06 18.29 12.46
N LYS A 24 -5.55 19.26 11.69
CA LYS A 24 -6.73 19.08 10.84
C LYS A 24 -6.51 18.04 9.74
N ILE A 25 -5.36 18.09 9.07
CA ILE A 25 -5.05 17.13 7.99
C ILE A 25 -4.97 15.71 8.55
N VAL A 26 -4.36 15.54 9.73
CA VAL A 26 -4.24 14.23 10.39
C VAL A 26 -5.61 13.72 10.82
N SER A 27 -6.46 14.55 11.42
CA SER A 27 -7.80 14.13 11.87
C SER A 27 -8.69 13.72 10.70
N GLU A 28 -8.67 14.47 9.59
CA GLU A 28 -9.40 14.11 8.37
C GLU A 28 -8.92 12.78 7.77
N LYS A 29 -7.60 12.54 7.74
CA LYS A 29 -7.04 11.28 7.26
C LYS A 29 -7.42 10.10 8.17
N LYS A 30 -7.37 10.29 9.48
CA LYS A 30 -7.75 9.29 10.47
C LYS A 30 -9.23 8.90 10.31
N ALA A 31 -10.12 9.88 10.22
CA ALA A 31 -11.55 9.62 10.01
C ALA A 31 -11.83 8.84 8.71
N LYS A 32 -11.09 9.12 7.62
CA LYS A 32 -11.21 8.38 6.36
C LYS A 32 -10.75 6.92 6.51
N LEU A 33 -9.65 6.69 7.23
CA LEU A 33 -9.17 5.34 7.50
C LEU A 33 -10.16 4.56 8.37
N GLU A 34 -10.65 5.16 9.46
CA GLU A 34 -11.64 4.55 10.35
C GLU A 34 -12.93 4.20 9.61
N ALA A 35 -13.40 5.07 8.73
CA ALA A 35 -14.58 4.80 7.90
C ALA A 35 -14.34 3.65 6.89
N ALA A 36 -13.12 3.52 6.35
CA ALA A 36 -12.77 2.40 5.47
C ALA A 36 -12.70 1.08 6.24
N ILE A 37 -12.14 1.09 7.45
CA ILE A 37 -12.10 -0.07 8.36
C ILE A 37 -13.53 -0.51 8.70
N ALA A 38 -14.41 0.41 9.09
CA ALA A 38 -15.80 0.10 9.44
C ALA A 38 -16.59 -0.52 8.28
N ARG A 39 -16.24 -0.21 7.03
CA ARG A 39 -16.86 -0.78 5.82
C ARG A 39 -16.16 -2.05 5.32
N GLY A 40 -15.05 -2.47 5.91
CA GLY A 40 -14.25 -3.58 5.40
C GLY A 40 -13.65 -3.33 4.00
N ASP A 41 -13.41 -2.07 3.64
CA ASP A 41 -12.94 -1.68 2.31
C ASP A 41 -11.41 -1.90 2.17
N LEU A 42 -11.04 -3.18 2.05
CA LEU A 42 -9.64 -3.59 1.96
C LEU A 42 -8.95 -3.00 0.73
N GLY A 43 -9.66 -2.88 -0.39
CA GLY A 43 -9.13 -2.29 -1.63
C GLY A 43 -8.68 -0.86 -1.43
N PHE A 44 -9.51 -0.02 -0.80
CA PHE A 44 -9.15 1.35 -0.47
C PHE A 44 -7.97 1.43 0.51
N ILE A 45 -7.97 0.58 1.53
CA ILE A 45 -6.91 0.58 2.56
C ILE A 45 -5.56 0.21 1.94
N VAL A 46 -5.48 -0.89 1.19
CA VAL A 46 -4.22 -1.37 0.60
C VAL A 46 -3.71 -0.44 -0.49
N ALA A 47 -4.59 0.17 -1.28
CA ALA A 47 -4.19 1.11 -2.33
C ALA A 47 -3.57 2.41 -1.76
N ARG A 48 -3.99 2.82 -0.55
CA ARG A 48 -3.59 4.10 0.04
C ARG A 48 -2.54 3.98 1.14
N TYR A 49 -2.45 2.80 1.75
CA TYR A 49 -1.52 2.47 2.82
C TYR A 49 -0.82 1.16 2.43
N PRO A 50 0.24 1.23 1.60
CA PRO A 50 0.90 0.05 1.07
C PRO A 50 1.36 -0.89 2.18
N VAL A 51 1.05 -2.18 2.02
CA VAL A 51 1.40 -3.23 2.98
C VAL A 51 2.92 -3.30 3.23
N ARG A 52 3.74 -2.93 2.24
CA ARG A 52 5.21 -2.91 2.35
C ARG A 52 5.75 -1.80 3.26
N GLU A 53 4.99 -0.72 3.41
CA GLU A 53 5.38 0.48 4.15
C GLU A 53 4.74 0.54 5.55
N SER A 54 3.95 -0.48 5.90
CA SER A 54 3.32 -0.60 7.20
C SER A 54 3.82 -1.84 7.95
N PRO A 55 3.65 -1.89 9.29
CA PRO A 55 3.93 -3.09 10.08
C PRO A 55 3.05 -4.30 9.73
N ALA A 56 2.11 -4.16 8.79
CA ALA A 56 1.10 -5.17 8.47
C ALA A 56 1.70 -6.55 8.16
N LEU A 57 2.82 -6.63 7.45
CA LEU A 57 3.48 -7.92 7.15
C LEU A 57 4.01 -8.62 8.40
N GLY A 58 4.61 -7.85 9.33
CA GLY A 58 5.09 -8.40 10.60
C GLY A 58 3.94 -8.89 11.47
N LEU A 59 2.93 -8.04 11.64
CA LEU A 59 1.73 -8.36 12.42
C LEU A 59 0.96 -9.55 11.83
N THR A 60 0.89 -9.66 10.49
CA THR A 60 0.28 -10.81 9.81
C THR A 60 1.06 -12.09 10.10
N ALA A 61 2.40 -12.04 10.01
CA ALA A 61 3.25 -13.19 10.31
C ALA A 61 3.06 -13.66 11.76
N GLU A 62 3.09 -12.74 12.72
CA GLU A 62 2.87 -13.03 14.15
C GLU A 62 1.48 -13.61 14.41
N THR A 63 0.43 -13.02 13.82
CA THR A 63 -0.96 -13.47 13.99
C THR A 63 -1.17 -14.88 13.44
N LEU A 64 -0.46 -15.23 12.36
CA LEU A 64 -0.50 -16.55 11.76
C LEU A 64 0.44 -17.56 12.46
N GLY A 65 1.12 -17.17 13.54
CA GLY A 65 1.98 -18.05 14.34
C GLY A 65 3.40 -18.22 13.80
N PHE A 66 3.82 -17.39 12.85
CA PHE A 66 5.21 -17.37 12.39
C PHE A 66 6.09 -16.58 13.37
N GLN A 67 7.35 -17.00 13.49
CA GLN A 67 8.37 -16.33 14.30
C GLN A 67 8.75 -14.95 13.77
N GLY A 68 8.37 -14.65 12.53
CA GLY A 68 8.55 -13.33 11.95
C GLY A 68 8.35 -13.32 10.44
N ARG A 69 8.49 -12.13 9.88
CA ARG A 69 8.28 -11.86 8.46
C ARG A 69 9.08 -12.79 7.54
N THR A 70 10.36 -13.02 7.83
CA THR A 70 11.22 -13.87 6.99
C THR A 70 10.72 -15.30 6.92
N GLN A 71 10.26 -15.87 8.04
CA GLN A 71 9.74 -17.23 8.07
C GLN A 71 8.42 -17.32 7.32
N TYR A 72 7.53 -16.34 7.51
CA TYR A 72 6.27 -16.23 6.78
C TYR A 72 6.51 -16.16 5.26
N GLU A 73 7.37 -15.24 4.79
CA GLU A 73 7.65 -15.09 3.36
C GLU A 73 8.27 -16.35 2.75
N SER A 74 9.15 -17.05 3.49
CA SER A 74 9.71 -18.32 3.03
C SER A 74 8.66 -19.42 2.92
N ALA A 75 7.75 -19.53 3.89
CA ALA A 75 6.64 -20.47 3.83
C ALA A 75 5.69 -20.16 2.66
N VAL A 76 5.37 -18.88 2.43
CA VAL A 76 4.52 -18.45 1.29
C VAL A 76 5.21 -18.73 -0.04
N ARG A 77 6.54 -18.57 -0.16
CA ARG A 77 7.30 -18.92 -1.36
C ARG A 77 7.36 -20.43 -1.61
N GLN A 78 7.37 -21.23 -0.55
CA GLN A 78 7.38 -22.69 -0.63
C GLN A 78 6.00 -23.25 -1.01
N LEU A 79 4.93 -22.60 -0.58
CA LEU A 79 3.54 -23.01 -0.83
C LEU A 79 3.22 -23.39 -2.30
N PRO A 80 3.58 -22.61 -3.34
CA PRO A 80 3.35 -23.00 -4.74
C PRO A 80 4.20 -24.17 -5.22
N ILE A 81 5.30 -24.50 -4.54
CA ILE A 81 6.13 -25.68 -4.86
C ILE A 81 5.42 -26.94 -4.37
N ASP A 82 4.84 -26.86 -3.17
CA ASP A 82 4.23 -28.01 -2.50
C ASP A 82 2.76 -28.23 -2.91
N SER A 83 2.09 -27.22 -3.49
CA SER A 83 0.67 -27.27 -3.85
C SER A 83 0.37 -26.67 -5.23
N ALA A 84 -0.12 -27.53 -6.13
CA ALA A 84 -0.58 -27.12 -7.45
C ALA A 84 -1.79 -26.16 -7.41
N ASP A 85 -2.67 -26.33 -6.41
CA ASP A 85 -3.82 -25.43 -6.20
C ASP A 85 -3.35 -24.04 -5.78
N ALA A 86 -2.39 -23.96 -4.87
CA ALA A 86 -1.80 -22.69 -4.45
C ALA A 86 -1.08 -22.00 -5.61
N LEU A 87 -0.32 -22.75 -6.41
CA LEU A 87 0.31 -22.23 -7.62
C LEU A 87 -0.72 -21.68 -8.62
N SER A 88 -1.81 -22.41 -8.85
CA SER A 88 -2.90 -22.00 -9.75
C SER A 88 -3.58 -20.73 -9.26
N PHE A 89 -3.85 -20.63 -7.96
CA PHE A 89 -4.38 -19.42 -7.34
C PHE A 89 -3.44 -18.23 -7.53
N ILE A 90 -2.14 -18.39 -7.23
CA ILE A 90 -1.15 -17.33 -7.37
C ILE A 90 -1.03 -16.87 -8.82
N ARG A 91 -0.96 -17.80 -9.79
CA ARG A 91 -0.93 -17.47 -11.23
C ARG A 91 -2.13 -16.62 -11.64
N ARG A 92 -3.32 -16.93 -11.11
CA ARG A 92 -4.54 -16.17 -11.39
C ARG A 92 -4.48 -14.72 -10.89
N LEU A 93 -3.68 -14.41 -9.87
CA LEU A 93 -3.45 -13.03 -9.41
C LEU A 93 -2.67 -12.19 -10.43
N PHE A 94 -1.88 -12.83 -11.29
CA PHE A 94 -1.09 -12.16 -12.33
C PHE A 94 -1.84 -11.99 -13.66
N GLY A 95 -3.09 -12.44 -13.75
CA GLY A 95 -3.87 -12.37 -14.99
C GLY A 95 -3.23 -13.18 -16.12
N THR A 96 -3.08 -12.59 -17.30
CA THR A 96 -2.51 -13.24 -18.50
C THR A 96 -1.00 -13.30 -18.50
N LEU A 97 -0.32 -12.65 -17.55
CA LEU A 97 1.13 -12.47 -17.56
C LEU A 97 1.90 -13.80 -17.66
N SER A 98 1.40 -14.87 -17.02
CA SER A 98 2.03 -16.19 -17.09
C SER A 98 1.98 -16.78 -18.50
N ASP A 99 0.88 -16.57 -19.22
CA ASP A 99 0.70 -17.07 -20.59
C ASP A 99 1.50 -16.20 -21.57
N ASP A 100 1.51 -14.88 -21.34
CA ASP A 100 2.27 -13.91 -22.13
C ASP A 100 3.78 -14.19 -22.09
N ILE A 101 4.33 -14.62 -20.94
CA ILE A 101 5.75 -14.98 -20.80
C ILE A 101 6.06 -16.31 -21.50
N ALA A 102 5.14 -17.29 -21.46
CA ALA A 102 5.37 -18.61 -22.04
C ALA A 102 5.27 -18.63 -23.58
N ALA A 103 4.67 -17.59 -24.17
CA ALA A 103 4.54 -17.41 -25.61
C ALA A 103 5.78 -16.77 -26.28
N ILE A 104 6.79 -16.39 -25.50
CA ILE A 104 8.08 -15.82 -25.94
C ILE A 104 9.13 -16.93 -26.02
#